data_AF-A0ABD1V281-F1
#
_entry.id   AF-A0ABD1V281-F1
#
_cell.length_a   1.000
_cell.length_b   1.000
_cell.length_c   1.000
_cell.angle_alpha   90.00
_cell.angle_beta   90.00
_cell.angle_gamma   90.00
#
_symmetry.space_group_name_H-M   'P 1'
#
loop_
_entity.id
_entity.type
_entity.pdbx_description
1 polymer ?
#
loop_
_entity_poly.entity_id
_entity_poly.type
_entity_poly.pdbx_seq_one_letter_code
_entity_poly.pdbx_strand_id
1 'polypeptide(L)'
;MGSVLIEGAEGCLFILASHQIRIHNAKNCDFYLRVRSRPIIEDCNGVRFAPYCLSYEGIEKDLEEANLAEETGNWANVDDFRWLRAVQSPNWLVLPDNERIQTVDISNSRVMD
;
A
#
# COMPACT_ATOMS: atom_id res chain seq x y z
N MET A 1 3.76 4.60 -16.30
CA MET A 1 3.19 5.26 -15.11
C MET A 1 1.80 4.72 -14.90
N GLY A 2 1.57 4.02 -13.79
CA GLY A 2 0.27 3.43 -13.43
C GLY A 2 -0.29 4.04 -12.15
N SER A 3 -1.61 4.06 -12.02
CA SER A 3 -2.33 4.52 -10.83
C SER A 3 -3.29 3.45 -10.34
N VAL A 4 -3.42 3.32 -9.03
CA VAL A 4 -4.42 2.46 -8.40
C VAL A 4 -5.41 3.34 -7.63
N LEU A 5 -6.70 3.09 -7.84
CA LEU A 5 -7.81 3.64 -7.06
C LEU A 5 -8.44 2.49 -6.26
N ILE A 6 -8.60 2.68 -4.96
CA ILE A 6 -9.29 1.76 -4.06
C ILE A 6 -10.47 2.51 -3.47
N GLU A 7 -11.67 1.94 -3.57
CA GLU A 7 -12.91 2.58 -3.12
C GLU A 7 -13.75 1.60 -2.31
N GLY A 8 -14.23 2.02 -1.14
CA GLY A 8 -15.22 1.26 -0.35
C GLY A 8 -14.69 -0.05 0.25
N ALA A 9 -13.40 -0.12 0.59
CA ALA A 9 -12.80 -1.31 1.19
C ALA A 9 -12.97 -1.35 2.71
N GLU A 10 -13.28 -2.51 3.28
CA GLU A 10 -13.38 -2.69 4.72
C GLU A 10 -12.75 -4.01 5.17
N GLY A 11 -11.90 -3.98 6.19
CA GLY A 11 -11.28 -5.19 6.77
C GLY A 11 -10.37 -5.94 5.81
N CYS A 12 -9.78 -5.24 4.83
CA CYS A 12 -8.97 -5.84 3.77
C CYS A 12 -7.47 -5.66 4.02
N LEU A 13 -6.69 -6.60 3.49
CA LEU A 13 -5.24 -6.48 3.38
C LEU A 13 -4.87 -6.37 1.90
N PHE A 14 -4.12 -5.34 1.54
CA PHE A 14 -3.65 -5.09 0.18
C PHE A 14 -2.12 -5.17 0.13
N ILE A 15 -1.58 -5.90 -0.85
CA ILE A 15 -0.16 -5.88 -1.19
C ILE A 15 -0.06 -5.47 -2.65
N LEU A 16 0.44 -4.26 -2.94
CA LEU A 16 0.44 -3.73 -4.30
C LEU A 16 1.60 -2.75 -4.57
N ALA A 17 1.97 -2.67 -5.85
CA ALA A 17 2.99 -1.76 -6.35
C ALA A 17 2.39 -0.85 -7.42
N SER A 18 2.62 0.47 -7.34
CA SER A 18 2.07 1.43 -8.30
C SER A 18 2.86 2.75 -8.27
N HIS A 19 2.74 3.60 -9.29
CA HIS A 19 3.35 4.94 -9.20
C HIS A 19 2.53 5.85 -8.29
N GLN A 20 1.21 5.73 -8.36
CA GLN A 20 0.25 6.55 -7.60
C GLN A 20 -0.82 5.65 -6.98
N ILE A 21 -1.21 5.96 -5.75
CA ILE A 21 -2.25 5.22 -5.03
C ILE A 21 -3.20 6.23 -4.40
N ARG A 22 -4.49 6.08 -4.69
CA ARG A 22 -5.59 6.84 -4.07
C ARG A 22 -6.55 5.88 -3.40
N ILE A 23 -6.90 6.18 -2.16
CA ILE A 23 -7.77 5.33 -1.34
C ILE A 23 -8.92 6.19 -0.85
N HIS A 24 -10.14 5.80 -1.18
CA HIS A 24 -11.36 6.50 -0.78
C HIS A 24 -12.28 5.57 0.01
N ASN A 25 -12.84 6.08 1.11
CA ASN A 25 -13.82 5.37 1.93
C ASN A 25 -13.35 3.98 2.39
N ALA A 26 -12.10 3.87 2.85
CA ALA A 26 -11.53 2.63 3.37
C ALA A 26 -11.54 2.58 4.91
N LYS A 27 -11.85 1.41 5.48
CA LYS A 27 -11.97 1.20 6.93
C LYS A 27 -11.22 -0.04 7.40
N ASN A 28 -10.39 0.11 8.43
CA ASN A 28 -9.68 -1.01 9.07
C ASN A 28 -8.91 -1.87 8.05
N CYS A 29 -8.18 -1.23 7.13
CA CYS A 29 -7.43 -1.90 6.08
C CYS A 29 -5.92 -1.72 6.25
N ASP A 30 -5.17 -2.75 5.88
CA ASP A 30 -3.70 -2.72 5.86
C ASP A 30 -3.19 -2.65 4.42
N PHE A 31 -2.26 -1.74 4.15
CA PHE A 31 -1.68 -1.49 2.84
C PHE A 31 -0.16 -1.69 2.86
N TYR A 32 0.31 -2.75 2.20
CA TYR A 32 1.72 -3.07 1.99
C TYR A 32 2.15 -2.57 0.60
N LEU A 33 2.88 -1.46 0.56
CA LEU A 33 3.01 -0.66 -0.67
C LEU A 33 4.44 -0.57 -1.18
N ARG A 34 4.58 -0.67 -2.50
CA ARG A 34 5.73 -0.16 -3.26
C ARG A 34 5.25 1.00 -4.12
N VAL A 35 5.70 2.22 -3.85
CA VAL A 35 5.10 3.42 -4.46
C VAL A 35 6.10 4.51 -4.80
N ARG A 36 5.83 5.29 -5.87
CA ARG A 36 6.67 6.42 -6.32
C ARG A 36 6.22 7.78 -5.82
N SER A 37 4.97 7.92 -5.42
CA SER A 37 4.45 9.10 -4.75
C SER A 37 3.89 8.75 -3.37
N ARG A 38 3.66 9.77 -2.56
CA ARG A 38 2.86 9.62 -1.34
C ARG A 38 1.47 9.06 -1.68
N PRO A 39 0.97 8.03 -0.97
CA PRO A 39 -0.43 7.63 -1.06
C PRO A 39 -1.33 8.79 -0.62
N ILE A 40 -2.50 8.90 -1.24
CA ILE A 40 -3.52 9.88 -0.86
C ILE A 40 -4.73 9.13 -0.32
N ILE A 41 -5.21 9.51 0.87
CA ILE A 41 -6.45 8.99 1.44
C ILE A 41 -7.52 10.10 1.50
N GLU A 42 -8.78 9.70 1.36
CA GLU A 42 -9.94 10.55 1.57
C GLU A 42 -11.07 9.72 2.23
N ASP A 43 -11.76 10.28 3.22
CA ASP A 43 -12.86 9.63 3.96
C ASP A 43 -12.51 8.23 4.53
N CYS A 44 -11.24 8.02 4.88
CA CYS A 44 -10.75 6.75 5.44
C CYS A 44 -10.69 6.77 6.97
N ASN A 45 -10.71 5.60 7.60
CA ASN A 45 -10.55 5.45 9.04
C ASN A 45 -9.84 4.15 9.42
N GLY A 46 -8.86 4.22 10.32
CA GLY A 46 -8.15 3.03 10.79
C GLY A 46 -7.33 2.32 9.70
N VAL A 47 -6.84 3.07 8.70
CA VAL A 47 -6.01 2.51 7.64
C VAL A 47 -4.53 2.51 8.04
N ARG A 48 -3.80 1.43 7.76
CA ARG A 48 -2.40 1.28 8.22
C ARG A 48 -1.49 0.96 7.05
N PHE A 49 -0.27 1.48 7.07
CA PHE A 49 0.66 1.40 5.94
C PHE A 49 1.97 0.71 6.32
N ALA A 50 2.48 -0.13 5.43
CA ALA A 50 3.65 -0.96 5.62
C ALA A 50 4.46 -1.08 4.31
N PRO A 51 5.74 -1.46 4.37
CA PRO A 51 6.54 -1.73 3.18
C PRO A 51 6.01 -2.95 2.42
N TYR A 52 6.08 -2.92 1.09
CA TYR A 52 5.74 -4.05 0.21
C TYR A 52 6.41 -5.36 0.63
N CYS A 53 5.67 -6.47 0.59
CA CYS A 53 6.15 -7.78 1.07
C CYS A 53 5.75 -8.97 0.17
N LEU A 54 5.39 -8.75 -1.10
CA LEU A 54 5.11 -9.85 -2.03
C LEU A 54 6.40 -10.37 -2.66
N SER A 55 6.48 -11.69 -2.84
CA SER A 55 7.54 -12.35 -3.59
C SER A 55 6.95 -13.39 -4.54
N TYR A 56 7.48 -13.46 -5.76
CA TYR A 56 7.23 -14.52 -6.72
C TYR A 56 8.37 -14.59 -7.74
N GLU A 57 8.50 -15.70 -8.45
CA GLU A 57 9.48 -15.84 -9.52
C GLU A 57 9.27 -14.78 -10.60
N GLY A 58 10.20 -13.83 -10.72
CA GLY A 58 10.15 -12.73 -11.70
C GLY A 58 9.78 -11.35 -11.12
N ILE A 59 9.41 -11.25 -9.84
CA ILE A 59 8.96 -9.98 -9.24
C ILE A 59 9.94 -8.82 -9.44
N GLU A 60 11.25 -9.04 -9.26
CA GLU A 60 12.25 -7.98 -9.40
C GLU A 60 12.31 -7.42 -10.82
N LYS A 61 12.16 -8.29 -11.82
CA LYS A 61 12.13 -7.88 -13.23
C LYS A 61 10.85 -7.09 -13.53
N ASP A 62 9.70 -7.55 -13.05
CA ASP A 62 8.42 -6.85 -13.23
C ASP A 62 8.46 -5.46 -12.57
N LEU A 63 9.05 -5.36 -11.37
CA LEU A 63 9.27 -4.09 -10.70
C LEU A 63 10.24 -3.20 -11.47
N GLU A 64 11.31 -3.73 -12.05
CA GLU A 64 12.24 -2.95 -12.88
C GLU A 64 11.56 -2.40 -14.14
N GLU A 65 10.86 -3.25 -14.90
CA GLU A 65 10.12 -2.85 -16.10
C GLU A 65 9.02 -1.82 -15.79
N ALA A 66 8.37 -1.95 -14.63
CA ALA A 66 7.40 -0.98 -14.14
C ALA A 66 8.02 0.30 -13.56
N ASN A 67 9.35 0.44 -13.53
CA ASN A 67 10.08 1.52 -12.88
C ASN A 67 9.75 1.65 -11.39
N LEU A 68 9.65 0.53 -10.67
CA LEU A 68 9.29 0.36 -9.25
C LEU A 68 10.35 -0.41 -8.43
N ALA A 69 11.49 -0.78 -9.02
CA ALA A 69 12.57 -1.55 -8.38
C ALA A 69 13.13 -0.91 -7.10
N GLU A 70 13.41 0.40 -7.10
CA GLU A 70 13.86 1.12 -5.90
C GLU A 70 12.73 1.29 -4.86
N GLU A 71 13.03 1.10 -3.57
CA GLU A 71 12.14 1.46 -2.47
C GLU A 71 12.45 2.90 -2.02
N THR A 72 11.44 3.77 -2.02
CA THR A 72 11.54 5.22 -1.78
C THR A 72 11.10 5.65 -0.37
N GLY A 73 10.49 4.78 0.43
CA GLY A 73 9.92 5.13 1.73
C GLY A 73 8.61 5.92 1.65
N ASN A 74 8.08 6.19 0.45
CA ASN A 74 6.86 6.96 0.25
C ASN A 74 5.62 6.30 0.89
N TRP A 75 5.62 4.98 1.08
CA TRP A 75 4.53 4.27 1.76
C TRP A 75 4.30 4.76 3.19
N ALA A 76 5.33 5.32 3.85
CA ALA A 76 5.24 5.84 5.21
C ALA A 76 4.78 7.32 5.29
N ASN A 77 4.57 7.96 4.14
CA ASN A 77 4.24 9.39 4.03
C ASN A 77 2.90 9.53 3.29
N VAL A 78 1.80 9.54 4.03
CA VAL A 78 0.43 9.53 3.47
C VAL A 78 -0.22 10.90 3.60
N ASP A 79 -0.73 11.41 2.49
CA ASP A 79 -1.49 12.66 2.46
C ASP A 79 -2.98 12.37 2.72
N ASP A 80 -3.51 12.89 3.83
CA ASP A 80 -4.95 12.81 4.13
C ASP A 80 -5.65 14.07 3.61
N PHE A 81 -6.38 13.92 2.52
CA PHE A 81 -7.00 15.02 1.78
C PHE A 81 -8.00 15.84 2.63
N ARG A 82 -8.65 15.20 3.61
CA ARG A 82 -9.65 15.86 4.48
C ARG A 82 -9.05 16.40 5.77
N TRP A 83 -7.79 16.11 6.07
CA TRP A 83 -7.12 16.55 7.29
C TRP A 83 -6.28 17.80 7.08
N LEU A 84 -6.90 18.96 7.25
CA LEU A 84 -6.26 20.27 7.05
C LEU A 84 -5.42 20.77 8.24
N ARG A 85 -5.21 19.94 9.27
CA ARG A 85 -4.47 20.34 10.48
C ARG A 85 -2.99 20.04 10.33
N ALA A 86 -2.14 20.84 11.00
CA ALA A 86 -0.68 20.65 11.01
C ALA A 86 -0.18 19.49 11.90
N VAL A 87 -1.10 18.77 12.55
CA VAL A 87 -0.79 17.57 13.36
C VAL A 87 -1.06 16.31 12.54
N GLN A 88 -0.50 15.18 12.96
CA GLN A 88 -0.76 13.88 12.35
C GLN A 88 -2.26 13.60 12.22
N SER A 89 -2.69 13.11 11.05
CA SER A 89 -4.07 12.63 10.87
C SER A 89 -4.31 11.40 11.74
N PRO A 90 -5.44 11.32 12.48
CA PRO A 90 -5.80 10.13 13.24
C PRO A 90 -6.32 8.99 12.35
N ASN A 91 -6.56 9.25 11.05
CA ASN A 91 -7.18 8.27 10.16
C ASN A 91 -6.21 7.20 9.67
N TRP A 92 -4.90 7.45 9.81
CA TRP A 92 -3.87 6.53 9.37
C TRP A 92 -2.65 6.48 10.28
N LEU A 93 -1.93 5.37 10.20
CA LEU A 93 -0.64 5.21 10.87
C LEU A 93 0.29 4.27 10.09
N VAL A 94 1.58 4.29 10.41
CA VAL A 94 2.53 3.25 10.00
C VAL A 94 2.29 2.01 10.85
N LEU A 95 2.05 0.87 10.20
CA LEU A 95 1.81 -0.40 10.87
C LEU A 95 3.05 -0.80 11.68
N PRO A 96 2.94 -1.05 13.01
CA PRO A 96 4.06 -1.45 13.85
C PRO A 96 4.70 -2.76 13.37
N ASP A 97 6.03 -2.83 13.45
CA ASP A 97 6.81 -3.96 12.92
C ASP A 97 6.35 -5.32 13.46
N ASN A 98 5.96 -5.39 14.74
CA ASN A 98 5.49 -6.60 15.41
C ASN A 98 4.07 -7.03 15.01
N GLU A 99 3.33 -6.19 14.29
CA GLU A 99 2.00 -6.47 13.75
C GLU A 99 2.03 -6.77 12.24
N ARG A 100 3.18 -6.63 11.60
CA ARG A 100 3.29 -6.87 10.15
C ARG A 100 3.25 -8.36 9.84
N ILE A 101 2.55 -8.71 8.77
CA ILE A 101 2.70 -10.02 8.15
C ILE A 101 4.13 -10.19 7.61
N GLN A 102 4.56 -11.44 7.53
CA GLN A 102 5.82 -11.80 6.87
C GLN A 102 5.67 -11.72 5.34
N THR A 103 6.80 -11.81 4.64
CA THR A 103 6.83 -11.91 3.18
C THR A 103 5.85 -12.97 2.69
N VAL A 104 4.98 -12.58 1.76
CA VAL A 104 4.03 -13.47 1.10
C VAL A 104 4.68 -13.98 -0.18
N ASP A 105 5.11 -15.24 -0.17
CA ASP A 105 5.67 -15.91 -1.36
C ASP A 105 4.57 -16.69 -2.08
N ILE A 106 4.29 -16.30 -3.33
CA ILE A 106 3.27 -16.95 -4.17
C ILE A 106 3.87 -17.78 -5.31
N SER A 107 5.17 -18.05 -5.32
CA SER A 107 5.87 -18.79 -6.40
C SER A 107 5.27 -20.18 -6.70
N ASN A 108 4.59 -20.80 -5.71
CA ASN A 108 3.95 -22.11 -5.86
C ASN A 108 2.41 -22.05 -5.87
N SER A 109 1.82 -20.86 -5.97
CA SER A 109 0.37 -20.68 -5.99
C SER A 109 -0.15 -21.11 -7.35
N ARG A 110 -0.68 -22.33 -7.45
CA ARG A 110 -1.41 -22.76 -8.64
C ARG A 110 -2.61 -21.82 -8.82
N VAL A 111 -2.60 -21.04 -9.89
CA VAL A 111 -3.83 -20.45 -10.41
C VAL A 111 -4.72 -21.63 -10.78
N MET A 112 -5.83 -21.81 -10.06
CA MET A 112 -6.90 -22.66 -10.55
C MET A 112 -7.60 -21.86 -11.64
N ASP A 113 -7.43 -22.32 -12.89
CA ASP A 113 -8.17 -21.85 -14.06
C ASP A 113 -9.68 -22.04 -13.89
#